data_AF-A0A349Y0D5-F1
#
_entry.id   AF-A0A349Y0D5-F1
#
_cell.length_a   1.000
_cell.length_b   1.000
_cell.length_c   1.000
_cell.angle_alpha   90.00
_cell.angle_beta   90.00
_cell.angle_gamma   90.00
#
_symmetry.space_group_name_H-M   'P 1'
#
loop_
_entity.id
_entity.type
_entity.pdbx_description
1 polymer ?
#
loop_
_entity_poly.entity_id
_entity_poly.type
_entity_poly.pdbx_seq_one_letter_code
_entity_poly.pdbx_strand_id
1 'polypeptide(L)'
;QESDPQAVAAAARASMKVHVQAMVDFWNAGVPTLDYGNNIRQVAKDEGLENAFAFPGFVPAYIRPLFCRGIGPFRWAALSGDPEEIYKTDAKVKELLPDNKHLHNWLDMARERIAFQGLPARICWVGLGDRHRLGLAFNEMVRNGELKAPIVIGRDHLDSGSVASPNRETESMKDGSDAVSDWPLLNALLNTASGATWVSLHHGGGVGMGFSQHSGMVICCDGTDDAARRIERVLWNDPATGVMRHADAGYEIAVECAKEQGLRLPGILGN
;
A
#
# COMPACT_ATOMS: atom_id res chain seq x y z
N GLN A 1 -5.30 -25.92 21.97
CA GLN A 1 -4.43 -24.94 22.65
C GLN A 1 -5.36 -23.96 23.35
N GLU A 2 -5.80 -24.22 24.59
CA GLU A 2 -6.85 -23.39 25.24
C GLU A 2 -6.67 -23.18 26.76
N SER A 3 -5.71 -23.85 27.42
CA SER A 3 -5.73 -23.95 28.89
C SER A 3 -5.27 -22.70 29.64
N ASP A 4 -4.34 -21.90 29.10
CA ASP A 4 -3.85 -20.68 29.75
C ASP A 4 -3.32 -19.65 28.71
N PRO A 5 -4.20 -18.84 28.11
CA PRO A 5 -3.79 -17.88 27.09
C PRO A 5 -2.90 -16.75 27.62
N GLN A 6 -2.99 -16.41 28.91
CA GLN A 6 -2.17 -15.35 29.51
C GLN A 6 -0.72 -15.81 29.67
N ALA A 7 -0.51 -17.04 30.15
CA ALA A 7 0.82 -17.62 30.23
C ALA A 7 1.47 -17.78 28.85
N VAL A 8 0.70 -18.19 27.83
CA VAL A 8 1.20 -18.24 26.44
C VAL A 8 1.63 -16.86 25.96
N ALA A 9 0.82 -15.82 26.17
CA ALA A 9 1.16 -14.48 25.76
C ALA A 9 2.43 -13.97 26.47
N ALA A 10 2.56 -14.18 27.79
CA ALA A 10 3.76 -13.80 28.54
C ALA A 10 5.02 -14.53 28.03
N ALA A 11 4.94 -15.85 27.81
CA ALA A 11 6.06 -16.64 27.30
C ALA A 11 6.46 -16.22 25.87
N ALA A 12 5.48 -15.90 25.02
CA ALA A 12 5.72 -15.41 23.66
C ALA A 12 6.43 -14.06 23.67
N ARG A 13 5.97 -13.09 24.46
CA ARG A 13 6.59 -11.76 24.55
C ARG A 13 8.02 -11.83 25.12
N ALA A 14 8.25 -12.63 26.16
CA ALA A 14 9.59 -12.88 26.69
C ALA A 14 10.53 -13.46 25.62
N SER A 15 10.04 -14.37 24.76
CA SER A 15 10.82 -14.91 23.64
C SER A 15 11.10 -13.86 22.56
N MET A 16 10.13 -12.99 22.26
CA MET A 16 10.31 -11.88 21.32
C MET A 16 11.36 -10.88 21.80
N LYS A 17 11.44 -10.60 23.11
CA LYS A 17 12.53 -9.78 23.68
C LYS A 17 13.91 -10.35 23.34
N VAL A 18 14.12 -11.65 23.54
CA VAL A 18 15.38 -12.32 23.22
C VAL A 18 15.67 -12.27 21.72
N HIS A 19 14.65 -12.49 20.89
CA HIS A 19 14.78 -12.39 19.43
C HIS A 19 15.21 -10.98 18.99
N VAL A 20 14.56 -9.93 19.50
CA VAL A 20 14.89 -8.55 19.14
C VAL A 20 16.26 -8.14 19.68
N GLN A 21 16.68 -8.63 20.86
CA GLN A 21 18.04 -8.42 21.35
C GLN A 21 19.08 -8.94 20.33
N ALA A 22 18.88 -10.15 19.78
CA ALA A 22 19.78 -10.68 18.76
C ALA A 22 19.78 -9.82 17.47
N MET A 23 18.62 -9.29 17.07
CA MET A 23 18.54 -8.34 15.95
C MET A 23 19.31 -7.04 16.23
N VAL A 24 19.22 -6.51 17.46
CA VAL A 24 20.00 -5.35 17.91
C VAL A 24 21.50 -5.66 17.90
N ASP A 25 21.91 -6.86 18.29
CA ASP A 25 23.32 -7.26 18.26
C ASP A 25 23.86 -7.30 16.82
N PHE A 26 23.06 -7.81 15.86
CA PHE A 26 23.41 -7.75 14.43
C PHE A 26 23.48 -6.32 13.90
N TRP A 27 22.53 -5.46 14.28
CA TRP A 27 22.56 -4.03 13.96
C TRP A 27 23.84 -3.36 14.46
N ASN A 28 24.23 -3.62 15.71
CA ASN A 28 25.47 -3.09 16.31
C ASN A 28 26.73 -3.66 15.67
N ALA A 29 26.66 -4.87 15.10
CA ALA A 29 27.73 -5.46 14.30
C ALA A 29 27.82 -4.92 12.86
N GLY A 30 26.95 -3.97 12.48
CA GLY A 30 26.94 -3.34 11.16
C GLY A 30 26.13 -4.08 10.10
N VAL A 31 25.32 -5.07 10.48
CA VAL A 31 24.43 -5.78 9.55
C VAL A 31 23.16 -4.95 9.34
N PRO A 32 22.78 -4.62 8.09
CA PRO A 32 21.50 -3.96 7.81
C PRO A 32 20.33 -4.77 8.39
N THR A 33 19.69 -4.19 9.39
CA THR A 33 18.61 -4.81 10.16
C THR A 33 17.41 -3.89 10.14
N LEU A 34 16.21 -4.44 9.99
CA LEU A 34 14.97 -3.68 9.91
C LEU A 34 13.82 -4.43 10.58
N ASP A 35 12.79 -3.69 10.96
CA ASP A 35 11.48 -4.24 11.29
C ASP A 35 10.59 -4.27 10.04
N TYR A 36 9.97 -5.43 9.81
CA TYR A 36 9.12 -5.66 8.65
C TYR A 36 7.62 -5.65 8.98
N GLY A 37 7.23 -4.76 9.90
CA GLY A 37 5.85 -4.34 10.06
C GLY A 37 4.95 -5.30 10.84
N ASN A 38 5.53 -6.06 11.78
CA ASN A 38 4.82 -6.99 12.66
C ASN A 38 4.79 -6.53 14.13
N ASN A 39 5.28 -5.32 14.43
CA ASN A 39 5.31 -4.71 15.76
C ASN A 39 6.20 -5.43 16.79
N ILE A 40 7.14 -6.28 16.36
CA ILE A 40 7.99 -7.06 17.28
C ILE A 40 8.87 -6.17 18.16
N ARG A 41 9.34 -5.03 17.63
CA ARG A 41 10.12 -4.04 18.40
C ARG A 41 9.32 -3.47 19.58
N GLN A 42 8.03 -3.19 19.38
CA GLN A 42 7.16 -2.70 20.45
C GLN A 42 7.00 -3.75 21.55
N VAL A 43 6.74 -5.00 21.16
CA VAL A 43 6.62 -6.10 22.12
C VAL A 43 7.89 -6.24 22.96
N ALA A 44 9.07 -6.18 22.33
CA ALA A 44 10.33 -6.26 23.05
C ALA A 44 10.56 -5.05 23.97
N LYS A 45 10.18 -3.85 23.54
CA LYS A 45 10.22 -2.63 24.36
C LYS A 45 9.33 -2.76 25.59
N ASP A 46 8.10 -3.26 25.44
CA ASP A 46 7.15 -3.44 26.53
C ASP A 46 7.64 -4.48 27.56
N GLU A 47 8.43 -5.46 27.12
CA GLU A 47 9.13 -6.43 27.99
C GLU A 47 10.46 -5.88 28.54
N GLY A 48 10.75 -4.59 28.37
CA GLY A 48 11.89 -3.89 28.96
C GLY A 48 13.19 -4.00 28.18
N LEU A 49 13.15 -4.17 26.85
CA LEU A 49 14.32 -3.95 25.99
C LEU A 49 14.36 -2.48 25.56
N GLU A 50 15.11 -1.65 26.29
CA GLU A 50 15.11 -0.19 26.12
C GLU A 50 15.51 0.28 24.71
N ASN A 51 16.41 -0.44 24.06
CA ASN A 51 16.92 -0.15 22.73
C ASN A 51 16.26 -0.98 21.61
N ALA A 52 15.04 -1.51 21.82
CA ALA A 52 14.33 -2.31 20.82
C ALA A 52 14.08 -1.57 19.50
N PHE A 53 14.09 -0.23 19.51
CA PHE A 53 13.94 0.63 18.33
C PHE A 53 15.29 1.15 17.77
N ALA A 54 16.42 0.52 18.11
CA ALA A 54 17.73 0.90 17.59
C ALA A 54 17.84 0.74 16.06
N PHE A 55 17.03 -0.14 15.46
CA PHE A 55 16.92 -0.34 14.02
C PHE A 55 15.55 0.13 13.49
N PRO A 56 15.48 0.65 12.24
CA PRO A 56 14.29 1.29 11.71
C PRO A 56 13.25 0.29 11.18
N GLY A 57 12.01 0.76 11.00
CA GLY A 57 11.04 0.08 10.16
C GLY A 57 11.40 0.18 8.68
N PHE A 58 10.96 -0.78 7.89
CA PHE A 58 11.26 -0.80 6.45
C PHE A 58 10.69 0.39 5.66
N VAL A 59 9.62 1.01 6.15
CA VAL A 59 8.99 2.14 5.45
C VAL A 59 9.82 3.41 5.52
N PRO A 60 10.20 3.93 6.71
CA PRO A 60 11.12 5.06 6.77
C PRO A 60 12.48 4.75 6.13
N ALA A 61 12.94 3.50 6.18
CA ALA A 61 14.25 3.12 5.62
C ALA A 61 14.27 3.02 4.09
N TYR A 62 13.20 2.53 3.44
CA TYR A 62 13.24 2.17 2.01
C TYR A 62 12.01 2.59 1.21
N ILE A 63 10.80 2.50 1.77
CA ILE A 63 9.55 2.57 0.99
C ILE A 63 8.99 3.99 0.88
N ARG A 64 9.21 4.86 1.86
CA ARG A 64 8.59 6.19 1.89
C ARG A 64 8.78 7.03 0.62
N PRO A 65 9.94 7.03 -0.07
CA PRO A 65 10.09 7.74 -1.34
C PRO A 65 9.08 7.29 -2.42
N LEU A 66 8.68 6.02 -2.43
CA LEU A 66 7.65 5.49 -3.31
C LEU A 66 6.27 6.07 -2.93
N PHE A 67 5.94 6.08 -1.63
CA PHE A 67 4.69 6.65 -1.13
C PHE A 67 4.55 8.15 -1.42
N CYS A 68 5.66 8.91 -1.38
CA CYS A 68 5.65 10.32 -1.77
C CYS A 68 5.16 10.55 -3.21
N ARG A 69 5.25 9.54 -4.09
CA ARG A 69 4.74 9.59 -5.47
C ARG A 69 3.44 8.79 -5.67
N GLY A 70 2.77 8.42 -4.58
CA GLY A 70 1.56 7.60 -4.60
C GLY A 70 1.78 6.16 -5.05
N ILE A 71 3.05 5.71 -5.17
CA ILE A 71 3.40 4.36 -5.61
C ILE A 71 3.21 3.40 -4.43
N GLY A 72 2.40 2.38 -4.63
CA GLY A 72 2.06 1.40 -3.60
C GLY A 72 1.52 0.09 -4.17
N PRO A 73 1.03 -0.84 -3.34
CA PRO A 73 0.71 -2.22 -3.72
C PRO A 73 -0.62 -2.37 -4.49
N PHE A 74 -0.73 -1.65 -5.60
CA PHE A 74 -1.81 -1.73 -6.57
C PHE A 74 -1.89 -3.14 -7.18
N ARG A 75 -3.10 -3.68 -7.23
CA ARG A 75 -3.33 -5.07 -7.68
C ARG A 75 -4.66 -5.20 -8.40
N TRP A 76 -4.77 -6.26 -9.19
CA TRP A 76 -6.03 -6.64 -9.82
C TRP A 76 -6.19 -8.16 -9.87
N ALA A 77 -7.43 -8.61 -9.99
CA ALA A 77 -7.79 -10.01 -10.15
C ALA A 77 -8.82 -10.21 -11.27
N ALA A 78 -8.61 -11.26 -12.05
CA ALA A 78 -9.47 -11.67 -13.15
C ALA A 78 -10.66 -12.48 -12.62
N LEU A 79 -11.89 -11.94 -12.70
CA LEU A 79 -13.08 -12.64 -12.18
C LEU A 79 -13.49 -13.85 -13.02
N SER A 80 -12.96 -14.01 -14.23
CA SER A 80 -13.19 -15.21 -15.05
C SER A 80 -12.52 -16.46 -14.48
N GLY A 81 -11.48 -16.29 -13.67
CA GLY A 81 -10.59 -17.39 -13.26
C GLY A 81 -9.54 -17.78 -14.31
N ASP A 82 -9.50 -17.13 -15.48
CA ASP A 82 -8.58 -17.45 -16.56
C ASP A 82 -7.23 -16.72 -16.41
N PRO A 83 -6.11 -17.46 -16.28
CA PRO A 83 -4.78 -16.85 -16.13
C PRO A 83 -4.35 -16.02 -17.35
N GLU A 84 -4.87 -16.32 -18.55
CA GLU A 84 -4.52 -15.56 -19.76
C GLU A 84 -4.97 -14.10 -19.67
N GLU A 85 -6.01 -13.79 -18.89
CA GLU A 85 -6.42 -12.40 -18.63
C GLU A 85 -5.36 -11.60 -17.86
N ILE A 86 -4.66 -12.26 -16.93
CA ILE A 86 -3.53 -11.63 -16.24
C ILE A 86 -2.36 -11.42 -17.20
N TYR A 87 -2.07 -12.36 -18.10
CA TYR A 87 -0.99 -12.16 -19.08
C TYR A 87 -1.31 -11.05 -20.10
N LYS A 88 -2.58 -10.91 -20.50
CA LYS A 88 -3.02 -9.79 -21.35
C LYS A 88 -2.88 -8.45 -20.63
N THR A 89 -3.28 -8.38 -19.36
CA THR A 89 -3.11 -7.16 -18.57
C THR A 89 -1.64 -6.85 -18.29
N ASP A 90 -0.78 -7.85 -18.05
CA ASP A 90 0.68 -7.68 -17.95
C ASP A 90 1.24 -7.03 -19.24
N ALA A 91 0.83 -7.51 -20.42
CA ALA A 91 1.22 -6.94 -21.70
C ALA A 91 0.71 -5.49 -21.87
N LYS A 92 -0.55 -5.22 -21.51
CA LYS A 92 -1.12 -3.87 -21.56
C LYS A 92 -0.39 -2.89 -20.65
N VAL A 93 0.04 -3.33 -19.46
CA VAL A 93 0.83 -2.48 -18.56
C VAL A 93 2.17 -2.10 -19.22
N LYS A 94 2.85 -3.05 -19.87
CA LYS A 94 4.10 -2.76 -20.59
C LYS A 94 3.91 -1.79 -21.76
N GLU A 95 2.80 -1.91 -22.48
CA GLU A 95 2.43 -0.99 -23.57
C GLU A 95 2.22 0.44 -23.06
N LEU A 96 1.53 0.61 -21.94
CA LEU A 96 1.20 1.93 -21.39
C LEU A 96 2.37 2.61 -20.65
N LEU A 97 3.33 1.82 -20.18
CA LEU A 97 4.51 2.25 -19.43
C LEU A 97 5.80 1.71 -20.09
N PRO A 98 6.08 2.05 -21.36
CA PRO A 98 7.11 1.40 -22.16
C PRO A 98 8.53 1.63 -21.63
N ASP A 99 8.79 2.76 -20.98
CA ASP A 99 10.12 3.15 -20.51
C ASP A 99 10.47 2.61 -19.11
N ASN A 100 9.50 2.01 -18.41
CA ASN A 100 9.71 1.53 -17.04
C ASN A 100 10.32 0.11 -17.03
N LYS A 101 11.63 0.04 -17.31
CA LYS A 101 12.39 -1.23 -17.38
C LYS A 101 12.29 -2.06 -16.09
N HIS A 102 12.29 -1.40 -14.93
CA HIS A 102 12.18 -2.11 -13.65
C HIS A 102 10.81 -2.78 -13.51
N LEU A 103 9.73 -2.08 -13.85
CA LEU A 103 8.38 -2.62 -13.87
C LEU A 103 8.23 -3.76 -14.87
N HIS A 104 8.85 -3.66 -16.05
CA HIS A 104 8.81 -4.75 -17.04
C HIS A 104 9.47 -6.02 -16.51
N ASN A 105 10.67 -5.87 -15.92
CA ASN A 105 11.36 -6.98 -15.27
C ASN A 105 10.55 -7.57 -14.10
N TRP A 106 9.86 -6.73 -13.32
CA TRP A 106 8.92 -7.18 -12.29
C TRP A 106 7.83 -8.09 -12.88
N LEU A 107 7.18 -7.67 -13.97
CA LEU A 107 6.14 -8.47 -14.62
C LEU A 107 6.66 -9.78 -15.20
N ASP A 108 7.86 -9.77 -15.79
CA ASP A 108 8.51 -10.97 -16.31
C ASP A 108 8.80 -11.98 -15.19
N MET A 109 9.44 -11.52 -14.11
CA MET A 109 9.68 -12.36 -12.93
C MET A 109 8.37 -12.85 -12.30
N ALA A 110 7.35 -11.99 -12.23
CA ALA A 110 6.07 -12.35 -11.65
C ALA A 110 5.33 -13.41 -12.49
N ARG A 111 5.55 -13.46 -13.81
CA ARG A 111 5.05 -14.53 -14.66
C ARG A 111 5.84 -15.83 -14.49
N GLU A 112 7.16 -15.74 -14.40
CA GLU A 112 8.04 -16.92 -14.31
C GLU A 112 8.06 -17.57 -12.92
N ARG A 113 7.85 -16.77 -11.86
CA ARG A 113 8.18 -17.16 -10.48
C ARG A 113 6.99 -17.18 -9.52
N ILE A 114 5.83 -16.64 -9.92
CA ILE A 114 4.64 -16.58 -9.05
C ILE A 114 3.54 -17.44 -9.65
N ALA A 115 3.24 -18.55 -8.98
CA ALA A 115 2.06 -19.35 -9.27
C ALA A 115 0.80 -18.66 -8.74
N PHE A 116 -0.28 -18.67 -9.52
CA PHE A 116 -1.57 -18.13 -9.07
C PHE A 116 -2.18 -18.96 -7.94
N GLN A 117 -2.97 -18.31 -7.09
CA GLN A 117 -3.70 -18.92 -5.98
C GLN A 117 -5.16 -18.42 -6.01
N GLY A 118 -6.12 -19.32 -6.22
CA GLY A 118 -7.52 -18.93 -6.42
C GLY A 118 -7.73 -18.22 -7.76
N LEU A 119 -8.42 -17.08 -7.76
CA LEU A 119 -8.52 -16.24 -8.97
C LEU A 119 -7.13 -15.74 -9.37
N PRO A 120 -6.73 -15.84 -10.65
CA PRO A 120 -5.51 -15.23 -11.14
C PRO A 120 -5.50 -13.73 -10.83
N ALA A 121 -4.40 -13.29 -10.21
CA ALA A 121 -4.25 -11.93 -9.75
C ALA A 121 -2.80 -11.46 -9.94
N ARG A 122 -2.62 -10.15 -10.08
CA ARG A 122 -1.32 -9.52 -10.23
C ARG A 122 -1.18 -8.36 -9.25
N ILE A 123 -0.02 -8.31 -8.60
CA ILE A 123 0.46 -7.14 -7.86
C ILE A 123 1.45 -6.41 -8.77
N CYS A 124 1.33 -5.09 -8.86
CA CYS A 124 2.24 -4.25 -9.63
C CYS A 124 2.26 -2.85 -9.02
N TRP A 125 3.40 -2.41 -8.50
CA TRP A 125 3.47 -1.13 -7.81
C TRP A 125 3.50 0.03 -8.81
N VAL A 126 2.44 0.84 -8.78
CA VAL A 126 2.26 2.00 -9.67
C VAL A 126 1.70 3.19 -8.89
N GLY A 127 2.04 4.40 -9.36
CA GLY A 127 1.82 5.66 -8.66
C GLY A 127 0.64 6.48 -9.13
N LEU A 128 0.53 7.68 -8.56
CA LEU A 128 -0.36 8.72 -9.05
C LEU A 128 -0.02 9.03 -10.51
N GLY A 129 -1.04 9.20 -11.34
CA GLY A 129 -0.90 9.39 -12.79
C GLY A 129 -1.03 8.08 -13.59
N ASP A 130 -0.61 6.93 -13.05
CA ASP A 130 -0.64 5.67 -13.80
C ASP A 130 -1.79 4.73 -13.40
N ARG A 131 -2.21 4.72 -12.13
CA ARG A 131 -3.31 3.84 -11.66
C ARG A 131 -4.59 4.03 -12.46
N HIS A 132 -5.02 5.27 -12.69
CA HIS A 132 -6.24 5.55 -13.46
C HIS A 132 -6.10 5.19 -14.94
N ARG A 133 -4.93 5.42 -15.57
CA ARG A 133 -4.65 5.03 -16.96
C ARG A 133 -4.76 3.52 -17.15
N LEU A 134 -4.16 2.75 -16.23
CA LEU A 134 -4.26 1.30 -16.24
C LEU A 134 -5.70 0.82 -16.03
N GLY A 135 -6.40 1.37 -15.03
CA GLY A 135 -7.78 0.97 -14.76
C GLY A 135 -8.74 1.26 -15.93
N LEU A 136 -8.58 2.41 -16.59
CA LEU A 136 -9.36 2.75 -17.78
C LEU A 136 -9.05 1.80 -18.94
N ALA A 137 -7.78 1.46 -19.15
CA ALA A 137 -7.39 0.51 -20.18
C ALA A 137 -7.94 -0.90 -19.91
N PHE A 138 -7.89 -1.38 -18.66
CA PHE A 138 -8.46 -2.67 -18.30
C PHE A 138 -9.99 -2.68 -18.49
N ASN A 139 -10.67 -1.58 -18.14
CA ASN A 139 -12.10 -1.44 -18.41
C ASN A 139 -12.41 -1.48 -19.91
N GLU A 140 -11.58 -0.85 -20.76
CA GLU A 140 -11.72 -0.95 -22.22
C GLU A 140 -11.52 -2.38 -22.73
N MET A 141 -10.52 -3.10 -22.19
CA MET A 141 -10.28 -4.50 -22.55
C MET A 141 -11.44 -5.42 -22.16
N VAL A 142 -12.15 -5.12 -21.06
CA VAL A 142 -13.40 -5.82 -20.71
C VAL A 142 -14.51 -5.46 -21.71
N ARG A 143 -14.67 -4.17 -22.04
CA ARG A 143 -15.69 -3.69 -22.96
C ARG A 143 -15.58 -4.31 -24.35
N ASN A 144 -14.36 -4.41 -24.88
CA ASN A 144 -14.10 -4.91 -26.23
C ASN A 144 -13.96 -6.45 -26.31
N GLY A 145 -14.05 -7.15 -25.18
CA GLY A 145 -13.98 -8.61 -25.10
C GLY A 145 -12.55 -9.19 -25.18
N GLU A 146 -11.51 -8.36 -25.13
CA GLU A 146 -10.13 -8.83 -24.96
C GLU A 146 -9.97 -9.56 -23.61
N LEU A 147 -10.67 -9.09 -22.58
CA LEU A 147 -10.92 -9.81 -21.33
C LEU A 147 -12.35 -10.39 -21.37
N LYS A 148 -12.47 -11.66 -21.00
CA LYS A 148 -13.67 -12.50 -20.97
C LYS A 148 -14.64 -12.11 -19.85
N ALA A 149 -14.16 -11.52 -18.76
CA ALA A 149 -15.00 -11.11 -17.63
C ALA A 149 -14.49 -9.80 -17.00
N PRO A 150 -15.29 -9.16 -16.13
CA PRO A 150 -14.83 -8.01 -15.35
C PRO A 150 -13.57 -8.31 -14.53
N ILE A 151 -12.79 -7.26 -14.27
CA ILE A 151 -11.62 -7.30 -13.40
C ILE A 151 -11.90 -6.45 -12.16
N VAL A 152 -11.46 -6.92 -10.99
CA VAL A 152 -11.47 -6.10 -9.77
C VAL A 152 -10.09 -5.50 -9.55
N ILE A 153 -10.03 -4.19 -9.33
CA ILE A 153 -8.82 -3.45 -9.02
C ILE A 153 -8.87 -3.00 -7.57
N GLY A 154 -7.82 -3.29 -6.81
CA GLY A 154 -7.70 -2.85 -5.43
C GLY A 154 -6.25 -2.71 -5.00
N ARG A 155 -6.04 -2.79 -3.69
CA ARG A 155 -4.71 -2.71 -3.05
C ARG A 155 -4.75 -3.30 -1.65
N ASP A 156 -3.59 -3.40 -1.03
CA ASP A 156 -3.52 -3.52 0.43
C ASP A 156 -4.06 -2.24 1.10
N HIS A 157 -4.37 -2.32 2.38
CA HIS A 157 -4.58 -1.14 3.22
C HIS A 157 -3.25 -0.43 3.55
N LEU A 158 -2.11 -1.13 3.41
CA LEU A 158 -0.79 -0.49 3.33
C LEU A 158 -0.66 0.23 1.98
N ASP A 159 -0.84 1.55 1.99
CA ASP A 159 -0.59 2.41 0.83
C ASP A 159 -0.35 3.85 1.30
N SER A 160 0.21 4.67 0.41
CA SER A 160 0.66 6.03 0.68
C SER A 160 -0.33 6.92 1.44
N GLY A 161 -1.64 6.79 1.19
CA GLY A 161 -2.67 7.66 1.78
C GLY A 161 -3.65 6.97 2.72
N SER A 162 -3.50 5.67 2.96
CA SER A 162 -4.58 4.84 3.51
C SER A 162 -4.30 4.23 4.87
N VAL A 163 -3.24 4.66 5.56
CA VAL A 163 -2.86 4.09 6.87
C VAL A 163 -2.17 5.12 7.77
N ALA A 164 -2.53 5.07 9.04
CA ALA A 164 -1.76 5.65 10.15
C ALA A 164 -1.30 4.50 11.05
N SER A 165 0.01 4.36 11.22
CA SER A 165 0.66 3.24 11.92
C SER A 165 2.07 3.65 12.37
N PRO A 166 2.22 4.21 13.58
CA PRO A 166 3.48 4.82 14.05
C PRO A 166 4.67 3.86 14.17
N ASN A 167 4.41 2.55 14.24
CA ASN A 167 5.46 1.53 14.31
C ASN A 167 5.73 0.86 12.94
N ARG A 168 5.14 1.39 11.86
CA ARG A 168 5.27 0.82 10.51
C ARG A 168 5.21 1.90 9.42
N GLU A 169 4.07 2.16 8.78
CA GLU A 169 4.00 3.02 7.59
C GLU A 169 4.28 4.50 7.88
N THR A 170 3.84 4.97 9.03
CA THR A 170 3.97 6.38 9.43
C THR A 170 5.01 6.56 10.53
N GLU A 171 5.92 5.59 10.69
CA GLU A 171 7.03 5.68 11.64
C GLU A 171 8.00 6.80 11.25
N SER A 172 8.30 7.72 12.16
CA SER A 172 9.23 8.84 11.94
C SER A 172 8.85 9.68 10.72
N MET A 173 7.61 10.17 10.68
CA MET A 173 7.23 11.22 9.73
C MET A 173 8.11 12.46 9.97
N LYS A 174 8.46 13.19 8.90
CA LYS A 174 9.40 14.32 8.95
C LYS A 174 8.94 15.44 9.90
N ASP A 175 7.64 15.61 10.04
CA ASP A 175 6.97 16.60 10.89
C ASP A 175 6.48 16.03 12.24
N GLY A 176 6.73 14.74 12.52
CA GLY A 176 6.26 14.06 13.72
C GLY A 176 4.77 13.69 13.72
N SER A 177 4.08 13.76 12.56
CA SER A 177 2.65 13.43 12.41
C SER A 177 2.32 11.93 12.44
N ASP A 178 3.21 11.10 12.99
CA ASP A 178 3.17 9.64 12.96
C ASP A 178 1.79 9.06 13.34
N ALA A 179 1.16 9.61 14.38
CA ALA A 179 -0.08 9.10 14.96
C ALA A 179 -1.37 9.76 14.42
N VAL A 180 -1.26 10.71 13.48
CA VAL A 180 -2.44 11.40 12.92
C VAL A 180 -3.23 10.43 12.04
N SER A 181 -4.42 10.03 12.50
CA SER A 181 -5.29 9.05 11.83
C SER A 181 -6.46 9.63 11.04
N ASP A 182 -6.51 10.95 10.86
CA ASP A 182 -7.49 11.61 9.98
C ASP A 182 -7.34 11.14 8.52
N TRP A 183 -6.10 10.93 8.06
CA TRP A 183 -5.78 10.58 6.68
C TRP A 183 -6.44 9.29 6.17
N PRO A 184 -6.33 8.12 6.83
CA PRO A 184 -7.04 6.91 6.40
C PRO A 184 -8.57 7.06 6.44
N LEU A 185 -9.11 7.83 7.39
CA LEU A 185 -10.55 8.12 7.46
C LEU A 185 -10.99 8.94 6.23
N LEU A 186 -10.25 10.01 5.90
CA LEU A 186 -10.49 10.83 4.73
C LEU A 186 -10.31 10.04 3.42
N ASN A 187 -9.32 9.16 3.34
CA ASN A 187 -9.13 8.28 2.18
C ASN A 187 -10.35 7.37 1.97
N ALA A 188 -10.90 6.76 3.03
CA ALA A 188 -12.12 5.96 2.91
C ALA A 188 -13.31 6.81 2.43
N LEU A 189 -13.57 7.95 3.10
CA LEU A 189 -14.67 8.85 2.76
C LEU A 189 -14.58 9.35 1.32
N LEU A 190 -13.38 9.71 0.87
CA LEU A 190 -13.15 10.17 -0.50
C LEU A 190 -13.30 9.06 -1.52
N ASN A 191 -12.86 7.83 -1.23
CA ASN A 191 -13.09 6.67 -2.09
C ASN A 191 -14.59 6.35 -2.22
N THR A 192 -15.35 6.47 -1.12
CA THR A 192 -16.82 6.35 -1.14
C THR A 192 -17.44 7.43 -2.03
N ALA A 193 -17.04 8.69 -1.86
CA ALA A 193 -17.54 9.80 -2.67
C ALA A 193 -17.13 9.70 -4.16
N SER A 194 -15.97 9.11 -4.43
CA SER A 194 -15.43 8.97 -5.79
C SER A 194 -16.13 7.85 -6.59
N GLY A 195 -16.70 6.86 -5.89
CA GLY A 195 -17.47 5.76 -6.46
C GLY A 195 -16.74 4.43 -6.51
N ALA A 196 -15.91 4.11 -5.52
CA ALA A 196 -15.36 2.76 -5.37
C ALA A 196 -16.51 1.74 -5.21
N THR A 197 -16.32 0.50 -5.67
CA THR A 197 -17.34 -0.55 -5.58
C THR A 197 -17.54 -0.99 -4.13
N TRP A 198 -16.46 -1.08 -3.35
CA TRP A 198 -16.53 -1.16 -1.89
C TRP A 198 -15.35 -0.45 -1.24
N VAL A 199 -15.61 -0.01 -0.01
CA VAL A 199 -14.65 0.71 0.85
C VAL A 199 -14.70 0.07 2.24
N SER A 200 -13.55 -0.02 2.89
CA SER A 200 -13.42 -0.57 4.23
C SER A 200 -12.59 0.35 5.13
N LEU A 201 -12.91 0.35 6.43
CA LEU A 201 -12.15 1.01 7.47
C LEU A 201 -11.87 -0.01 8.57
N HIS A 202 -10.60 -0.31 8.80
CA HIS A 202 -10.14 -1.34 9.72
C HIS A 202 -9.19 -0.74 10.78
N HIS A 203 -9.03 -1.49 11.87
CA HIS A 203 -8.16 -1.17 12.98
C HIS A 203 -7.24 -2.35 13.31
N GLY A 204 -5.97 -2.05 13.59
CA GLY A 204 -4.96 -2.99 14.10
C GLY A 204 -4.42 -4.00 13.09
N GLY A 205 -4.64 -3.80 11.80
CA GLY A 205 -4.08 -4.64 10.74
C GLY A 205 -2.55 -4.60 10.75
N GLY A 206 -1.95 -5.80 10.74
CA GLY A 206 -0.51 -6.04 10.71
C GLY A 206 0.24 -5.78 12.02
N VAL A 207 0.00 -4.66 12.68
CA VAL A 207 0.70 -4.28 13.94
C VAL A 207 -0.09 -4.60 15.22
N GLY A 208 -1.32 -5.10 15.09
CA GLY A 208 -2.16 -5.48 16.23
C GLY A 208 -3.01 -4.34 16.78
N MET A 209 -3.91 -4.69 17.69
CA MET A 209 -4.88 -3.76 18.29
C MET A 209 -4.19 -2.55 18.94
N GLY A 210 -4.68 -1.35 18.62
CA GLY A 210 -4.21 -0.09 19.20
C GLY A 210 -3.11 0.60 18.39
N PHE A 211 -2.53 -0.07 17.40
CA PHE A 211 -1.32 0.42 16.71
C PHE A 211 -1.54 0.89 15.26
N SER A 212 -2.72 0.68 14.67
CA SER A 212 -3.00 1.19 13.32
C SER A 212 -4.49 1.45 13.06
N GLN A 213 -4.75 2.45 12.21
CA GLN A 213 -6.04 2.69 11.57
C GLN A 213 -5.81 2.82 10.06
N HIS A 214 -6.62 2.14 9.25
CA HIS A 214 -6.34 2.06 7.81
C HIS A 214 -7.58 1.75 6.96
N SER A 215 -7.57 2.24 5.72
CA SER A 215 -8.66 2.13 4.76
C SER A 215 -8.30 1.24 3.57
N GLY A 216 -9.31 0.52 3.07
CA GLY A 216 -9.24 -0.26 1.84
C GLY A 216 -10.25 0.25 0.83
N MET A 217 -9.93 0.04 -0.43
CA MET A 217 -10.84 0.33 -1.54
C MET A 217 -10.66 -0.74 -2.62
N VAL A 218 -11.75 -1.04 -3.32
CA VAL A 218 -11.72 -1.83 -4.55
C VAL A 218 -12.76 -1.27 -5.51
N ILE A 219 -12.44 -1.31 -6.80
CA ILE A 219 -13.31 -0.90 -7.89
C ILE A 219 -13.39 -1.97 -8.98
N CYS A 220 -14.59 -2.23 -9.47
CA CYS A 220 -14.85 -3.17 -10.55
C CYS A 220 -14.74 -2.48 -11.92
N CYS A 221 -13.98 -3.08 -12.82
CA CYS A 221 -13.90 -2.76 -14.24
C CYS A 221 -14.85 -3.70 -15.00
N ASP A 222 -16.09 -3.27 -15.20
CA ASP A 222 -17.15 -4.07 -15.85
C ASP A 222 -17.37 -3.73 -17.33
N GLY A 223 -16.53 -2.86 -17.90
CA GLY A 223 -16.60 -2.43 -19.30
C GLY A 223 -17.55 -1.26 -19.56
N THR A 224 -18.35 -0.85 -18.58
CA THR A 224 -19.34 0.23 -18.76
C THR A 224 -18.72 1.63 -18.72
N ASP A 225 -19.42 2.61 -19.31
CA ASP A 225 -19.05 4.02 -19.20
C ASP A 225 -19.24 4.58 -17.79
N ASP A 226 -20.16 3.99 -17.01
CA ASP A 226 -20.33 4.33 -15.60
C ASP A 226 -19.11 3.89 -14.77
N ALA A 227 -18.61 2.66 -14.98
CA ALA A 227 -17.35 2.21 -14.40
C ALA A 227 -16.18 3.10 -14.83
N ALA A 228 -16.06 3.45 -16.11
CA ALA A 228 -14.99 4.33 -16.59
C ALA A 228 -14.93 5.66 -15.82
N ARG A 229 -16.07 6.35 -15.64
CA ARG A 229 -16.15 7.61 -14.87
C ARG A 229 -15.77 7.42 -13.39
N ARG A 230 -16.14 6.30 -12.77
CA ARG A 230 -15.78 5.98 -11.38
C ARG A 230 -14.29 5.67 -11.26
N ILE A 231 -13.75 4.84 -12.15
CA ILE A 231 -12.34 4.43 -12.22
C ILE A 231 -11.43 5.65 -12.34
N GLU A 232 -11.74 6.57 -13.25
CA GLU A 232 -10.98 7.80 -13.44
C GLU A 232 -10.83 8.58 -12.13
N ARG A 233 -11.94 8.83 -11.42
CA ARG A 233 -11.92 9.58 -10.15
C ARG A 233 -11.26 8.80 -9.03
N VAL A 234 -11.65 7.54 -8.85
CA VAL A 234 -11.25 6.71 -7.72
C VAL A 234 -9.75 6.41 -7.78
N LEU A 235 -9.23 5.99 -8.93
CA LEU A 235 -7.81 5.65 -9.11
C LEU A 235 -6.91 6.88 -9.31
N TRP A 236 -7.49 8.07 -9.41
CA TRP A 236 -6.78 9.34 -9.24
C TRP A 236 -6.74 9.75 -7.75
N ASN A 237 -7.91 9.84 -7.12
CA ASN A 237 -8.06 10.36 -5.76
C ASN A 237 -7.36 9.48 -4.73
N ASP A 238 -7.44 8.15 -4.84
CA ASP A 238 -6.85 7.23 -3.88
C ASP A 238 -5.32 7.40 -3.71
N PRO A 239 -4.48 7.31 -4.76
CA PRO A 239 -3.06 7.62 -4.62
C PRO A 239 -2.79 9.11 -4.39
N ALA A 240 -3.66 10.02 -4.86
CA ALA A 240 -3.50 11.45 -4.64
C ALA A 240 -3.64 11.84 -3.15
N THR A 241 -4.46 11.14 -2.35
CA THR A 241 -4.49 11.39 -0.89
C THR A 241 -3.16 11.03 -0.23
N GLY A 242 -2.43 10.06 -0.77
CA GLY A 242 -1.09 9.71 -0.30
C GLY A 242 -0.05 10.77 -0.62
N VAL A 243 -0.08 11.30 -1.85
CA VAL A 243 0.77 12.45 -2.24
C VAL A 243 0.43 13.68 -1.40
N MET A 244 -0.87 13.98 -1.21
CA MET A 244 -1.36 15.05 -0.33
C MET A 244 -0.80 14.91 1.08
N ARG A 245 -0.97 13.76 1.72
CA ARG A 245 -0.52 13.49 3.09
C ARG A 245 0.98 13.68 3.26
N HIS A 246 1.79 13.19 2.32
CA HIS A 246 3.24 13.32 2.41
C HIS A 246 3.72 14.74 2.06
N ALA A 247 3.02 15.44 1.18
CA ALA A 247 3.30 16.86 0.91
C ALA A 247 2.99 17.72 2.15
N ASP A 248 1.89 17.44 2.85
CA ASP A 248 1.51 18.08 4.11
C ASP A 248 2.58 17.90 5.20
N ALA A 249 3.10 16.66 5.33
CA ALA A 249 4.23 16.36 6.22
C ALA A 249 5.59 16.94 5.77
N GLY A 250 5.62 17.73 4.69
CA GLY A 250 6.79 18.46 4.23
C GLY A 250 7.80 17.65 3.42
N TYR A 251 7.42 16.51 2.84
CA TYR A 251 8.31 15.77 1.93
C TYR A 251 8.38 16.45 0.56
N GLU A 252 9.56 16.92 0.17
CA GLU A 252 9.79 17.65 -1.09
C GLU A 252 9.38 16.84 -2.32
N ILE A 253 9.70 15.54 -2.35
CA ILE A 253 9.32 14.62 -3.43
C ILE A 253 7.79 14.59 -3.63
N ALA A 254 7.02 14.68 -2.56
CA ALA A 254 5.56 14.67 -2.62
C ALA A 254 5.01 16.02 -3.09
N VAL A 255 5.62 17.14 -2.66
CA VAL A 255 5.29 18.48 -3.16
C VAL A 255 5.59 18.60 -4.66
N GLU A 256 6.70 18.05 -5.13
CA GLU A 256 7.04 17.99 -6.56
C GLU A 256 6.02 17.14 -7.33
N CYS A 257 5.72 15.93 -6.85
CA CYS A 257 4.71 15.07 -7.47
C CYS A 257 3.34 15.76 -7.54
N ALA A 258 2.93 16.46 -6.48
CA ALA A 258 1.68 17.22 -6.45
C ALA A 258 1.64 18.32 -7.53
N LYS A 259 2.76 19.04 -7.74
CA LYS A 259 2.87 20.07 -8.79
C LYS A 259 2.84 19.44 -10.19
N GLU A 260 3.62 18.39 -10.41
CA GLU A 260 3.68 17.66 -11.69
C GLU A 260 2.31 17.13 -12.12
N GLN A 261 1.54 16.61 -11.16
CA GLN A 261 0.22 16.03 -11.40
C GLN A 261 -0.92 17.06 -11.29
N GLY A 262 -0.62 18.33 -11.04
CA GLY A 262 -1.62 19.39 -10.96
C GLY A 262 -2.63 19.22 -9.82
N LEU A 263 -2.20 18.65 -8.68
CA LEU A 263 -3.06 18.51 -7.51
C LEU A 263 -3.45 19.88 -6.96
N ARG A 264 -4.68 19.96 -6.42
CA ARG A 264 -5.17 21.14 -5.72
C ARG A 264 -4.98 20.95 -4.23
N LEU A 265 -3.94 21.60 -3.69
CA LEU A 265 -3.57 21.52 -2.28
C LEU A 265 -3.56 22.94 -1.68
N PRO A 266 -4.71 23.51 -1.28
CA PRO A 266 -4.83 24.93 -0.98
C PRO A 266 -3.85 25.44 0.08
N GLY A 267 -3.59 24.65 1.13
CA GLY A 267 -2.66 25.02 2.21
C GLY A 267 -1.17 24.86 1.87
N ILE A 268 -0.84 24.22 0.74
CA ILE A 268 0.54 23.86 0.36
C ILE A 268 0.95 24.56 -0.94
N LEU A 269 0.08 24.53 -1.96
CA LEU A 269 0.33 25.04 -3.32
C LEU A 269 -0.44 26.33 -3.63
N GLY A 270 -1.44 26.71 -2.84
CA GLY A 270 -2.22 27.95 -3.02
C GLY A 270 -3.19 27.96 -4.21
N ASN A 271 -3.58 26.79 -4.74
CA ASN A 271 -4.50 26.59 -5.88
C ASN A 271 -5.81 25.86 -5.51
#